data_AF-A0A938RHX3-F1
#
_entry.id   AF-A0A938RHX3-F1
#
_cell.length_a   1.000
_cell.length_b   1.000
_cell.length_c   1.000
_cell.angle_alpha   90.00
_cell.angle_beta   90.00
_cell.angle_gamma   90.00
#
_symmetry.space_group_name_H-M   'P 1'
#
loop_
_entity.id
_entity.type
_entity.pdbx_description
1 polymer ?
#
loop_
_entity_poly.entity_id
_entity_poly.type
_entity_poly.pdbx_seq_one_letter_code
_entity_poly.pdbx_strand_id
1 'polypeptide(L)' 'MNSSADKDNQCLDVYLREQKIGRLWLDERRRFVFQYDAAWIGHPKALPLSLRLPLKAEPYSGS' A
#
# COMPACT_ATOMS: atom_id res chain seq x y z
N MET A 1 -13.61 -22.78 -3.93
CA MET A 1 -14.26 -21.55 -3.43
C MET A 1 -13.48 -21.15 -2.20
N ASN A 2 -12.44 -20.32 -2.35
CA ASN A 2 -11.55 -19.98 -1.25
C ASN A 2 -11.92 -18.58 -0.80
N SER A 3 -12.44 -18.50 0.41
CA SER A 3 -13.06 -17.34 1.03
C SER A 3 -12.21 -16.09 0.90
N SER A 4 -12.81 -15.02 0.38
CA SER A 4 -12.24 -13.67 0.28
C SER A 4 -11.74 -13.11 1.62
N ALA A 5 -12.13 -13.73 2.75
CA ALA A 5 -11.73 -13.36 4.10
C ALA A 5 -10.26 -13.69 4.46
N ASP A 6 -9.59 -14.64 3.79
CA ASP A 6 -8.21 -15.02 4.13
C ASP A 6 -7.17 -14.09 3.46
N LYS A 7 -7.57 -13.37 2.40
CA LYS A 7 -6.74 -12.33 1.77
C LYS A 7 -6.64 -11.07 2.63
N ASP A 8 -7.65 -10.79 3.44
CA ASP A 8 -7.65 -9.61 4.33
C ASP A 8 -6.65 -9.76 5.49
N ASN A 9 -6.29 -10.98 5.87
CA ASN A 9 -5.33 -11.25 6.96
C ASN A 9 -3.85 -11.13 6.55
N GLN A 10 -3.55 -10.87 5.27
CA GLN A 10 -2.18 -10.74 4.74
C GLN A 10 -1.84 -9.31 4.28
N CYS A 11 -2.70 -8.34 4.60
CA CYS A 11 -2.53 -6.95 4.23
C CYS A 11 -2.27 -6.10 5.48
N LEU A 12 -1.25 -5.26 5.42
CA LEU A 12 -0.91 -4.30 6.45
C LEU A 12 -1.32 -2.90 6.00
N ASP A 13 -2.10 -2.22 6.83
CA ASP A 13 -2.31 -0.80 6.67
C ASP A 13 -1.05 -0.03 7.06
N VAL A 14 -0.61 0.87 6.19
CA VAL A 14 0.60 1.66 6.39
C VAL A 14 0.19 3.07 6.81
N TYR A 15 0.71 3.52 7.94
CA TYR A 15 0.41 4.83 8.51
C TYR A 15 1.64 5.74 8.52
N LEU A 16 1.42 7.02 8.23
CA LEU A 16 2.36 8.10 8.53
C LEU A 16 1.74 8.96 9.62
N ARG A 17 2.31 8.88 10.82
CA ARG A 17 1.68 9.41 12.05
C ARG A 17 0.33 8.72 12.26
N GLU A 18 -0.76 9.47 12.18
CA GLU A 18 -2.13 8.98 12.38
C GLU A 18 -2.89 8.79 11.05
N GLN A 19 -2.26 9.11 9.92
CA GLN A 19 -2.90 9.06 8.61
C GLN A 19 -2.59 7.74 7.92
N LYS A 20 -3.62 7.01 7.50
CA LYS A 20 -3.45 5.84 6.64
C LYS A 20 -3.01 6.31 5.27
N ILE A 21 -1.79 5.94 4.87
CA ILE A 21 -1.20 6.39 3.60
C ILE A 21 -1.22 5.33 2.52
N GLY A 22 -1.49 4.07 2.86
CA GLY A 22 -1.49 2.98 1.90
C GLY A 22 -1.64 1.61 2.53
N ARG A 23 -1.37 0.60 1.71
CA ARG A 23 -1.45 -0.81 2.05
C ARG A 23 -0.21 -1.55 1.56
N LEU A 24 0.22 -2.54 2.32
CA LEU A 24 1.34 -3.43 2.01
C LEU A 24 0.85 -4.88 2.10
N TRP A 25 1.10 -5.68 1.07
CA TRP A 25 0.72 -7.10 1.06
C TRP A 25 1.77 -7.94 0.33
N LEU A 26 1.62 -9.25 0.37
CA LEU A 26 2.41 -10.17 -0.43
C LEU A 26 1.67 -10.52 -1.72
N ASP A 27 2.35 -10.43 -2.87
CA ASP A 27 1.84 -11.00 -4.12
C ASP A 27 1.85 -12.54 -4.09
N GLU A 28 1.35 -13.16 -5.16
CA GLU A 28 1.31 -14.63 -5.30
C GLU A 28 2.69 -15.28 -5.25
N ARG A 29 3.76 -14.50 -5.50
CA ARG A 29 5.16 -14.93 -5.45
C ARG A 29 5.80 -14.63 -4.10
N ARG A 30 5.02 -14.24 -3.08
CA ARG A 30 5.47 -13.81 -1.75
C ARG A 30 6.43 -12.62 -1.79
N ARG A 31 6.26 -11.70 -2.75
CA ARG A 31 7.00 -10.43 -2.79
C ARG A 31 6.15 -9.31 -2.22
N PHE A 32 6.79 -8.37 -1.53
CA PHE A 32 6.10 -7.19 -1.02
C PHE A 32 5.60 -6.30 -2.15
N VAL A 33 4.33 -5.92 -2.05
CA VAL A 33 3.66 -4.96 -2.90
C VAL A 33 3.07 -3.85 -2.04
N PHE A 34 3.39 -2.61 -2.39
CA PHE A 34 2.91 -1.42 -1.69
C PHE A 34 2.06 -0.56 -2.62
N GLN A 35 0.92 -0.05 -2.14
CA GLN A 35 0.11 0.91 -2.88
C GLN A 35 -0.34 2.03 -1.96
N TYR A 36 -0.24 3.27 -2.44
CA TYR A 36 -0.78 4.43 -1.74
C TYR A 36 -2.31 4.40 -1.70
N ASP A 37 -2.88 4.91 -0.63
CA ASP A 37 -4.31 5.16 -0.54
C ASP A 37 -4.70 6.35 -1.43
N ALA A 38 -5.82 6.25 -2.14
CA ALA A 38 -6.30 7.33 -3.01
C ALA A 38 -6.52 8.64 -2.25
N ALA A 39 -6.98 8.56 -0.99
CA ALA A 39 -7.16 9.72 -0.13
C ALA A 39 -5.82 10.39 0.19
N TRP A 40 -4.75 9.60 0.35
CA TRP A 40 -3.41 10.16 0.57
C TRP A 40 -2.84 10.80 -0.68
N ILE A 41 -3.00 10.20 -1.86
CA ILE A 41 -2.51 10.78 -3.13
C ILE A 41 -3.13 12.16 -3.38
N GLY A 42 -4.43 12.33 -3.09
CA GLY A 42 -5.13 13.60 -3.23
C GLY A 42 -4.92 14.60 -2.09
N HIS A 43 -4.21 14.21 -1.03
CA HIS A 43 -4.07 15.05 0.16
C HIS A 43 -3.10 16.22 -0.10
N PRO A 44 -3.45 17.48 0.26
CA PRO A 44 -2.60 18.65 -0.04
C PRO A 44 -1.19 18.62 0.56
N LYS A 45 -0.99 17.83 1.63
CA LYS A 45 0.29 17.66 2.32
C LYS A 45 0.89 16.26 2.14
N ALA A 46 0.46 15.56 1.10
CA ALA A 46 0.96 14.21 0.83
C ALA A 46 2.48 14.23 0.61
N LEU A 47 3.16 13.31 1.28
CA LEU A 47 4.59 13.07 1.10
C LEU A 47 4.79 11.61 0.70
N PRO A 48 5.75 11.31 -0.19
CA PRO A 48 6.10 9.94 -0.48
C PRO A 48 6.76 9.30 0.76
N LEU A 49 6.47 8.02 0.97
CA LEU A 49 7.07 7.20 2.01
C LEU A 49 8.60 7.07 1.84
N SER A 50 9.08 7.10 0.60
CA SER A 50 10.49 7.05 0.24
C SER A 50 10.71 7.69 -1.13
N LEU A 51 11.92 8.19 -1.39
CA LEU A 51 12.31 8.69 -2.71
C LEU A 51 12.18 7.63 -3.82
N ARG A 52 12.27 6.34 -3.48
CA ARG A 52 12.06 5.22 -4.43
C ARG A 52 10.59 4.86 -4.64
N LEU A 53 9.68 5.46 -3.87
CA LEU A 53 8.25 5.21 -3.91
C LEU A 53 7.51 6.55 -4.10
N PRO A 54 7.67 7.26 -5.23
CA PRO A 54 6.95 8.52 -5.45
C PRO A 54 5.42 8.32 -5.39
N LEU A 55 4.66 9.40 -5.11
CA LEU A 55 3.20 9.30 -5.05
C LEU A 55 2.63 8.94 -6.43
N LYS A 56 1.94 7.80 -6.50
CA LYS A 56 1.20 7.34 -7.68
C LYS A 56 0.10 6.35 -7.29
N ALA A 57 -0.87 6.17 -8.18
CA ALA A 57 -2.01 5.28 -7.93
C ALA A 57 -1.66 3.80 -8.11
N GLU A 58 -0.72 3.49 -9.01
CA GLU A 58 -0.33 2.11 -9.31
C GLU A 58 0.50 1.50 -8.16
N PRO A 59 0.34 0.19 -7.90
CA PRO A 59 1.14 -0.50 -6.90
C PRO A 59 2.63 -0.55 -7.29
N TYR A 60 3.49 -0.44 -6.29
CA TYR A 60 4.90 -0.78 -6.35
C TYR A 60 5.08 -2.26 -6.04
N SER A 61 5.60 -3.00 -7.00
CA SER A 61 6.04 -4.38 -6.76
C SER A 61 7.56 -4.39 -6.53
N GLY A 62 8.03 -5.18 -5.56
CA GLY A 62 9.46 -5.45 -5.43
C GLY A 62 10.02 -6.05 -6.73
N SER A 63 11.05 -5.42 -7.28
CA SER A 63 11.84 -5.94 -8.41
C SER A 63 12.47 -7.27 -8.05
#